data_AF-A0A7S4FWN7-F1
#
_entry.id   AF-A0A7S4FWN7-F1
#
_cell.length_a   1.000
_cell.length_b   1.000
_cell.length_c   1.000
_cell.angle_alpha   90.00
_cell.angle_beta   90.00
_cell.angle_gamma   90.00
#
_symmetry.space_group_name_H-M   'P 1'
#
loop_
_entity.id
_entity.type
_entity.pdbx_description
1 polymer ?
#
loop_
_entity_poly.entity_id
_entity_poly.type
_entity_poly.pdbx_seq_one_letter_code
_entity_poly.pdbx_strand_id
1 'polypeptide(L)'
;MATTTNAAAVSQTIEAINETCRQKGGPYTRYSCKYVSWDDCQRYTGGGGLSCWGGNITDTRLFSKDGTQLYTVRPDNWNEQLGRVSAGDVTVVAGQPGSLRELSLREYLQRIGVEGGYARLEEALDLSHETLDSKCSIRFQTTFLPVPSYDATMEFATSAYNYNTTSDDCPKNLVLLCTTQGTAVQQDGAGTKELFHHSVDAAGRVHRHWLEAERSTHIVGGPQLETAEEQTHARRRGKATSAALGIAAMGSRFNALLTVQVPLQQEQHKRATAQPPSDTPPSYPDSSYYDLLGIQKDAQPADIKKAFRKLAIKHHPDKGGDAGYYQGLLNAYSVLSDPDQRCLYDSYGPELSKSSSWDTSDIFSCLFGGSGCRAAPPPHAPPRQGIANAARVSIGTEVDVWSGLTVKEPRRSISEHLTITVVMYNTITSGVPSEADVVAAIDDLERLYAACGAHGRLSDSAFDFMKKDNPFDLQAGAGPVECTPQ
;
A
#
# COMPACT_ATOMS: atom_id res chain seq x y z
N MET A 1 26.77 -3.61 31.12
CA MET A 1 27.24 -3.13 29.81
C MET A 1 26.09 -3.34 28.84
N ALA A 2 25.47 -2.27 28.34
CA ALA A 2 24.36 -2.37 27.40
C ALA A 2 24.90 -2.92 26.07
N THR A 3 24.40 -4.09 25.64
CA THR A 3 24.68 -4.65 24.32
C THR A 3 24.07 -3.73 23.28
N THR A 4 24.91 -2.93 22.63
CA THR A 4 24.55 -2.06 21.52
C THR A 4 23.91 -2.90 20.41
N THR A 5 22.63 -2.63 20.15
CA THR A 5 21.80 -3.29 19.14
C THR A 5 22.35 -3.04 17.74
N ASN A 6 22.65 -4.12 17.02
CA ASN A 6 23.31 -4.16 15.71
C ASN A 6 22.33 -4.33 14.53
N ALA A 7 21.06 -3.95 14.69
CA ALA A 7 20.12 -3.93 13.57
C ALA A 7 20.52 -2.83 12.58
N ALA A 8 20.54 -3.15 11.28
CA ALA A 8 20.73 -2.13 10.26
C ALA A 8 19.55 -1.15 10.29
N ALA A 9 19.81 0.13 9.99
CA ALA A 9 18.74 1.09 9.82
C ALA A 9 17.84 0.68 8.64
N VAL A 10 16.57 1.07 8.70
CA VAL A 10 15.60 0.82 7.61
C VAL A 10 16.12 1.35 6.27
N SER A 11 16.68 2.56 6.26
CA SER A 11 17.28 3.17 5.06
C SER A 11 18.46 2.36 4.50
N GLN A 12 19.36 1.89 5.37
CA GLN A 12 20.50 1.05 4.95
C GLN A 12 20.04 -0.27 4.34
N THR A 13 18.97 -0.86 4.89
CA THR A 13 18.41 -2.10 4.38
C THR A 13 17.76 -1.90 3.01
N ILE A 14 17.03 -0.79 2.85
CA ILE A 14 16.44 -0.37 1.56
C ILE A 14 17.52 -0.17 0.50
N GLU A 15 18.57 0.58 0.83
CA GLU A 15 19.70 0.84 -0.08
C GLU A 15 20.37 -0.46 -0.51
N ALA A 16 20.63 -1.37 0.43
CA ALA A 16 21.25 -2.67 0.14
C ALA A 16 20.37 -3.54 -0.77
N ILE A 17 19.06 -3.62 -0.52
CA ILE A 17 18.14 -4.38 -1.37
C ILE A 17 18.06 -3.75 -2.76
N ASN A 18 17.90 -2.44 -2.87
CA ASN A 18 17.81 -1.74 -4.15
C ASN A 18 19.11 -1.84 -4.97
N GLU A 19 20.27 -1.78 -4.31
CA GLU A 19 21.56 -2.03 -4.95
C GLU A 19 21.66 -3.48 -5.44
N THR A 20 21.25 -4.45 -4.63
CA THR A 20 21.21 -5.88 -5.00
C THR A 20 20.36 -6.09 -6.25
N CYS A 21 19.14 -5.54 -6.28
CA CYS A 21 18.25 -5.62 -7.44
C CYS A 21 18.88 -5.03 -8.72
N ARG A 22 19.59 -3.91 -8.60
CA ARG A 22 20.29 -3.26 -9.71
C ARG A 22 21.50 -4.06 -10.19
N GLN A 23 22.34 -4.53 -9.27
CA GLN A 23 23.56 -5.30 -9.57
C GLN A 23 23.24 -6.67 -10.18
N LYS A 24 22.20 -7.34 -9.68
CA LYS A 24 21.77 -8.63 -10.22
C LYS A 24 21.35 -8.54 -11.68
N GLY A 25 20.80 -7.40 -12.09
CA GLY A 25 20.39 -7.15 -13.47
C GLY A 25 19.14 -7.93 -13.88
N GLY A 26 18.81 -7.89 -15.18
CA GLY A 26 17.67 -8.64 -15.73
C GLY A 26 16.33 -8.27 -15.08
N PRO A 27 15.47 -9.26 -14.74
CA PRO A 27 14.12 -9.01 -14.22
C PRO A 27 14.11 -8.30 -12.86
N TYR A 28 15.16 -8.48 -12.05
CA TYR A 28 15.28 -7.91 -10.71
C TYR A 28 15.38 -6.38 -10.71
N THR A 29 15.81 -5.78 -11.83
CA THR A 29 15.93 -4.31 -11.96
C THR A 29 14.60 -3.56 -11.82
N ARG A 30 13.47 -4.26 -11.97
CA ARG A 30 12.12 -3.72 -11.81
C ARG A 30 11.59 -3.85 -10.39
N TYR A 31 12.33 -4.46 -9.47
CA TYR A 31 11.99 -4.55 -8.07
C TYR A 31 12.72 -3.49 -7.28
N SER A 32 12.00 -2.83 -6.37
CA SER A 32 12.60 -1.92 -5.42
C SER A 32 11.77 -1.84 -4.14
N CYS A 33 12.40 -1.36 -3.08
CA CYS A 33 11.72 -1.07 -1.83
C CYS A 33 10.85 0.19 -1.97
N LYS A 34 9.58 0.10 -1.57
CA LYS A 34 8.63 1.21 -1.53
C LYS A 34 8.03 1.36 -0.13
N TYR A 35 7.86 2.60 0.30
CA TYR A 35 7.18 2.94 1.56
C TYR A 35 5.66 2.94 1.46
N VAL A 36 5.13 3.02 0.23
CA VAL A 36 3.71 2.99 -0.07
C VAL A 36 3.48 1.94 -1.16
N SER A 37 2.59 1.01 -0.88
CA SER A 37 2.11 -0.01 -1.80
C SER A 37 0.67 0.33 -2.20
N TRP A 38 0.41 0.44 -3.49
CA TRP A 38 -0.84 0.95 -4.05
C TRP A 38 -1.69 -0.21 -4.53
N ASP A 39 -2.91 -0.37 -4.03
CA ASP A 39 -3.89 -1.31 -4.56
C ASP A 39 -4.77 -0.61 -5.60
N ASP A 40 -4.69 -1.06 -6.84
CA ASP A 40 -5.39 -0.41 -7.95
C ASP A 40 -5.90 -1.48 -8.94
N CYS A 41 -7.22 -1.62 -9.02
CA CYS A 41 -7.85 -2.57 -9.93
C CYS A 41 -8.12 -1.99 -11.32
N GLN A 42 -8.00 -0.67 -11.53
CA GLN A 42 -8.38 -0.02 -12.80
C GLN A 42 -7.63 1.30 -13.02
N ARG A 43 -6.44 1.21 -13.63
CA ARG A 43 -5.78 2.39 -14.22
C ARG A 43 -6.27 2.65 -15.63
N TYR A 44 -6.61 3.90 -15.91
CA TYR A 44 -6.65 4.44 -17.27
C TYR A 44 -5.58 5.53 -17.42
N THR A 45 -4.90 5.55 -18.55
CA THR A 45 -4.02 6.66 -18.96
C THR A 45 -4.80 7.60 -19.88
N GLY A 46 -5.17 8.77 -19.37
CA GLY A 46 -5.78 9.85 -20.15
C GLY A 46 -4.83 11.04 -20.25
N GLY A 47 -4.56 11.54 -21.46
CA GLY A 47 -3.82 12.79 -21.64
C GLY A 47 -2.32 12.77 -21.27
N GLY A 48 -1.69 11.59 -21.22
CA GLY A 48 -0.26 11.46 -20.92
C GLY A 48 0.11 11.44 -19.43
N GLY A 49 -0.88 11.42 -18.53
CA GLY A 49 -0.70 11.23 -17.08
C GLY A 49 -1.44 10.00 -16.55
N LEU A 50 -1.03 9.52 -15.36
CA LEU A 50 -1.81 8.57 -14.58
C LEU A 50 -3.08 9.26 -14.10
N SER A 51 -4.23 8.62 -14.34
CA SER A 51 -5.45 8.97 -13.64
C SER A 51 -5.38 8.41 -12.22
N CYS A 52 -5.55 9.26 -11.20
CA CYS A 52 -5.94 8.83 -9.85
C CYS A 52 -7.44 8.49 -9.76
N TRP A 53 -8.13 8.47 -10.90
CA TRP A 53 -9.53 8.09 -11.02
C TRP A 53 -9.63 6.65 -11.52
N GLY A 54 -10.17 5.77 -10.66
CA GLY A 54 -10.36 4.34 -10.84
C GLY A 54 -11.20 3.75 -9.70
N GLY A 55 -11.81 2.58 -9.90
CA GLY A 55 -12.58 1.89 -8.86
C GLY A 55 -11.68 1.35 -7.75
N ASN A 56 -11.99 1.70 -6.50
CA ASN A 56 -11.37 1.18 -5.28
C ASN A 56 -9.82 1.31 -5.13
N ILE A 57 -9.31 2.55 -5.11
CA ILE A 57 -7.87 2.81 -4.95
C ILE A 57 -7.49 2.87 -3.47
N THR A 58 -6.58 1.99 -3.04
CA THR A 58 -6.14 1.90 -1.64
C THR A 58 -4.62 1.92 -1.49
N ASP A 59 -4.11 2.91 -0.78
CA ASP A 59 -2.72 2.93 -0.31
C ASP A 59 -2.56 2.04 0.91
N THR A 60 -1.49 1.24 0.92
CA THR A 60 -1.05 0.43 2.05
C THR A 60 0.34 0.87 2.47
N ARG A 61 0.52 1.09 3.77
CA ARG A 61 1.78 1.46 4.40
C ARG A 61 2.04 0.52 5.56
N LEU A 62 3.30 0.36 5.92
CA LEU A 62 3.71 -0.53 7.00
C LEU A 62 4.44 0.31 8.05
N PHE A 63 4.07 0.15 9.31
CA PHE A 63 4.68 0.87 10.42
C PHE A 63 5.06 -0.11 11.51
N SER A 64 6.26 0.03 12.05
CA SER A 64 6.57 -0.60 13.33
C SER A 64 5.90 0.16 14.46
N LYS A 65 5.71 -0.51 15.60
CA LYS A 65 5.02 0.03 16.78
C LYS A 65 5.63 1.33 17.33
N ASP A 66 6.92 1.58 17.10
CA ASP A 66 7.59 2.81 17.51
C ASP A 66 7.32 4.01 16.56
N GLY A 67 6.53 3.82 15.51
CA GLY A 67 6.21 4.81 14.50
C GLY A 67 7.16 4.84 13.31
N THR A 68 8.22 4.02 13.29
CA THR A 68 9.12 3.93 12.14
C THR A 68 8.38 3.36 10.94
N GLN A 69 8.37 4.12 9.84
CA GLN A 69 7.81 3.66 8.58
C GLN A 69 8.70 2.57 7.96
N LEU A 70 8.10 1.44 7.67
CA LEU A 70 8.72 0.29 7.04
C LEU A 70 8.40 0.28 5.54
N TYR A 71 9.02 -0.65 4.82
CA TYR A 71 8.96 -0.75 3.37
C TYR A 71 8.45 -2.12 2.93
N THR A 72 8.13 -2.22 1.65
CA THR A 72 7.82 -3.45 0.95
C THR A 72 8.66 -3.53 -0.32
N VAL A 73 9.19 -4.72 -0.60
CA VAL A 73 9.86 -5.05 -1.86
C VAL A 73 8.79 -5.55 -2.82
N ARG A 74 8.65 -4.85 -3.94
CA ARG A 74 7.63 -5.11 -4.96
C ARG A 74 8.11 -4.60 -6.33
N PRO A 75 7.47 -5.03 -7.42
CA PRO A 75 7.68 -4.41 -8.72
C PRO A 75 7.38 -2.91 -8.67
N ASP A 76 8.05 -2.12 -9.50
CA ASP A 76 7.77 -0.71 -9.67
C ASP A 76 6.34 -0.49 -10.14
N ASN A 77 5.68 0.54 -9.57
CA ASN A 77 4.24 0.85 -9.73
C ASN A 77 3.74 0.97 -11.17
N TRP A 78 4.63 1.11 -12.14
CA TRP A 78 4.32 1.25 -13.56
C TRP A 78 4.20 -0.11 -14.27
N ASN A 79 4.74 -1.16 -13.65
CA ASN A 79 4.84 -2.52 -14.19
C ASN A 79 4.20 -3.55 -13.24
N GLU A 80 3.48 -3.13 -12.19
CA GLU A 80 2.85 -4.09 -11.27
C GLU A 80 1.72 -4.82 -12.01
N GLN A 81 1.86 -6.14 -12.13
CA GLN A 81 0.84 -7.00 -12.70
C GLN A 81 0.15 -7.72 -11.56
N LEU A 82 -1.18 -7.77 -11.61
CA LEU A 82 -1.99 -8.50 -10.65
C LEU A 82 -2.21 -9.92 -11.17
N GLY A 83 -2.04 -10.90 -10.30
CA GLY A 83 -2.50 -12.26 -10.54
C GLY A 83 -4.02 -12.33 -10.53
N ARG A 84 -4.58 -13.34 -11.18
CA ARG A 84 -6.02 -13.61 -11.16
C ARG A 84 -6.30 -14.93 -10.48
N VAL A 85 -7.21 -14.93 -9.51
CA VAL A 85 -7.61 -16.13 -8.74
C VAL A 85 -9.11 -16.16 -8.51
N SER A 86 -9.65 -17.33 -8.19
CA SER A 86 -10.98 -17.41 -7.59
C SER A 86 -10.89 -17.32 -6.07
N ALA A 87 -11.84 -16.66 -5.43
CA ALA A 87 -12.00 -16.71 -3.96
C ALA A 87 -12.21 -18.15 -3.44
N GLY A 88 -12.69 -19.08 -4.28
CA GLY A 88 -12.76 -20.50 -3.93
C GLY A 88 -11.39 -21.16 -3.77
N ASP A 89 -10.36 -20.62 -4.43
CA ASP A 89 -9.00 -21.17 -4.42
C ASP A 89 -8.06 -20.48 -3.42
N VAL A 90 -8.59 -19.49 -2.68
CA VAL A 90 -7.85 -18.73 -1.67
C VAL A 90 -8.27 -19.22 -0.30
N THR A 91 -7.35 -19.78 0.47
CA THR A 91 -7.60 -20.27 1.83
C THR A 91 -7.43 -19.15 2.84
N VAL A 92 -8.36 -19.05 3.79
CA VAL A 92 -8.30 -18.17 4.97
C VAL A 92 -8.56 -19.00 6.23
N VAL A 93 -8.10 -18.50 7.38
CA VAL A 93 -8.32 -19.16 8.67
C VAL A 93 -9.44 -18.45 9.43
N ALA A 94 -10.51 -19.19 9.74
CA ALA A 94 -11.66 -18.69 10.47
C ALA A 94 -11.68 -19.21 11.92
N GLY A 95 -12.35 -18.47 12.80
CA GLY A 95 -12.50 -18.82 14.22
C GLY A 95 -11.51 -18.10 15.15
N GLN A 96 -11.46 -18.56 16.39
CA GLN A 96 -10.62 -18.01 17.47
C GLN A 96 -9.54 -19.03 17.87
N PRO A 97 -8.49 -18.62 18.60
CA PRO A 97 -7.51 -19.55 19.13
C PRO A 97 -8.17 -20.73 19.86
N GLY A 98 -7.89 -21.97 19.40
CA GLY A 98 -8.50 -23.20 19.91
C GLY A 98 -9.68 -23.75 19.08
N SER A 99 -10.23 -22.98 18.14
CA SER A 99 -11.31 -23.40 17.22
C SER A 99 -11.05 -22.99 15.76
N LEU A 100 -9.77 -22.79 15.41
CA LEU A 100 -9.34 -22.39 14.08
C LEU A 100 -9.64 -23.48 13.04
N ARG A 101 -10.15 -23.06 11.88
CA ARG A 101 -10.39 -23.91 10.71
C ARG A 101 -10.05 -23.19 9.42
N GLU A 102 -9.63 -23.95 8.42
CA GLU A 102 -9.38 -23.44 7.07
C GLU A 102 -10.70 -23.42 6.28
N LEU A 103 -10.98 -22.30 5.61
CA LEU A 103 -12.11 -22.12 4.69
C LEU A 103 -11.58 -21.52 3.39
N SER A 104 -12.26 -21.76 2.27
CA SER A 104 -12.07 -20.89 1.11
C SER A 104 -12.57 -19.47 1.43
N LEU A 105 -11.99 -18.46 0.78
CA LEU A 105 -12.42 -17.07 0.93
C LEU A 105 -13.87 -16.89 0.50
N ARG A 106 -14.36 -17.63 -0.51
CA ARG A 106 -15.77 -17.63 -0.88
C ARG A 106 -16.66 -18.15 0.25
N GLU A 107 -16.32 -19.28 0.86
CA GLU A 107 -17.07 -19.82 2.01
C GLU A 107 -17.02 -18.88 3.22
N TYR A 108 -15.88 -18.22 3.45
CA TYR A 108 -15.76 -17.21 4.48
C TYR A 108 -16.72 -16.03 4.23
N LEU A 109 -16.80 -15.54 2.99
CA LEU A 109 -17.71 -14.45 2.59
C LEU A 109 -19.19 -14.84 2.68
N GLN A 110 -19.53 -16.10 2.36
CA GLN A 110 -20.87 -16.66 2.55
C GLN A 110 -21.29 -16.70 4.02
N ARG A 111 -20.31 -16.88 4.91
CA ARG A 111 -20.53 -17.02 6.35
C ARG A 111 -20.11 -15.77 7.12
N ILE A 112 -19.89 -14.63 6.44
CA ILE A 112 -19.23 -13.48 7.05
C ILE A 112 -20.05 -12.87 8.18
N GLY A 113 -21.37 -12.99 8.15
CA GLY A 113 -22.23 -12.66 9.28
C GLY A 113 -21.94 -13.46 10.54
N VAL A 114 -21.69 -14.77 10.40
CA VAL A 114 -21.32 -15.66 11.51
C VAL A 114 -19.88 -15.44 11.94
N GLU A 115 -18.93 -15.43 11.00
CA GLU A 115 -17.50 -15.27 11.33
C GLU A 115 -17.18 -13.87 11.87
N GLY A 116 -17.89 -12.84 11.38
CA GLY A 116 -17.74 -11.44 11.78
C GLY A 116 -18.80 -10.95 12.77
N GLY A 117 -19.63 -11.84 13.32
CA GLY A 117 -20.66 -11.48 14.31
C GLY A 117 -20.05 -10.84 15.57
N TYR A 118 -18.84 -11.24 15.95
CA TYR A 118 -18.07 -10.59 17.03
C TYR A 118 -17.76 -9.11 16.75
N ALA A 119 -17.65 -8.75 15.46
CA ALA A 119 -17.45 -7.39 14.98
C ALA A 119 -18.77 -6.64 14.73
N ARG A 120 -19.91 -7.21 15.18
CA ARG A 120 -21.28 -6.69 15.04
C ARG A 120 -21.90 -6.80 13.64
N LEU A 121 -21.38 -7.65 12.76
CA LEU A 121 -22.09 -7.99 11.53
C LEU A 121 -23.36 -8.79 11.83
N GLU A 122 -24.40 -8.59 11.02
CA GLU A 122 -25.63 -9.36 11.12
C GLU A 122 -25.38 -10.84 10.77
N GLU A 123 -25.91 -11.78 11.56
CA GLU A 123 -25.64 -13.22 11.41
C GLU A 123 -25.99 -13.77 10.03
N ALA A 124 -27.05 -13.24 9.39
CA ALA A 124 -27.52 -13.65 8.08
C ALA A 124 -26.74 -13.02 6.90
N LEU A 125 -25.74 -12.16 7.18
CA LEU A 125 -25.00 -11.43 6.15
C LEU A 125 -24.14 -12.38 5.28
N ASP A 126 -24.37 -12.29 3.97
CA ASP A 126 -23.60 -12.93 2.91
C ASP A 126 -23.03 -11.85 1.99
N LEU A 127 -21.70 -11.81 1.85
CA LEU A 127 -20.99 -10.89 0.95
C LEU A 127 -20.33 -11.60 -0.25
N SER A 128 -20.63 -12.87 -0.46
CA SER A 128 -20.16 -13.63 -1.61
C SER A 128 -20.90 -13.27 -2.88
N HIS A 129 -20.24 -13.45 -4.02
CA HIS A 129 -20.84 -13.21 -5.32
C HIS A 129 -20.22 -14.11 -6.37
N GLU A 130 -20.98 -15.06 -6.93
CA GLU A 130 -20.48 -16.11 -7.83
C GLU A 130 -19.59 -15.59 -8.97
N THR A 131 -20.08 -14.61 -9.75
CA THR A 131 -19.32 -14.06 -10.89
C THR A 131 -18.08 -13.29 -10.47
N LEU A 132 -18.18 -12.38 -9.49
CA LEU A 132 -17.06 -11.54 -9.05
C LEU A 132 -15.98 -12.35 -8.32
N ASP A 133 -16.41 -13.34 -7.52
CA ASP A 133 -15.53 -14.24 -6.76
C ASP A 133 -14.80 -15.25 -7.66
N SER A 134 -15.13 -15.33 -8.94
CA SER A 134 -14.37 -16.11 -9.93
C SER A 134 -13.20 -15.31 -10.55
N LYS A 135 -13.11 -14.01 -10.26
CA LYS A 135 -12.15 -13.07 -10.87
C LYS A 135 -11.59 -12.08 -9.85
N CYS A 136 -11.01 -12.60 -8.78
CA CYS A 136 -10.33 -11.79 -7.78
C CYS A 136 -8.95 -11.39 -8.28
N SER A 137 -8.55 -10.16 -7.97
CA SER A 137 -7.18 -9.68 -8.18
C SER A 137 -6.35 -10.05 -6.97
N ILE A 138 -5.15 -10.59 -7.20
CA ILE A 138 -4.20 -10.94 -6.14
C ILE A 138 -2.82 -10.39 -6.45
N ARG A 139 -2.12 -9.94 -5.43
CA ARG A 139 -0.73 -9.51 -5.52
C ARG A 139 0.09 -10.07 -4.39
N PHE A 140 1.37 -10.24 -4.66
CA PHE A 140 2.38 -10.72 -3.73
C PHE A 140 3.46 -9.68 -3.55
N GLN A 141 3.83 -9.43 -2.29
CA GLN A 141 4.88 -8.51 -1.88
C GLN A 141 5.69 -9.16 -0.76
N THR A 142 6.92 -8.71 -0.57
CA THR A 142 7.73 -9.20 0.55
C THR A 142 8.32 -8.04 1.32
N THR A 143 8.61 -8.24 2.60
CA THR A 143 9.32 -7.27 3.42
C THR A 143 10.36 -7.96 4.27
N PHE A 144 11.31 -7.14 4.72
CA PHE A 144 12.46 -7.53 5.50
C PHE A 144 12.49 -6.67 6.76
N LEU A 145 12.08 -7.27 7.87
CA LEU A 145 11.92 -6.64 9.17
C LEU A 145 13.25 -6.71 9.95
N PRO A 146 13.90 -5.58 10.23
CA PRO A 146 15.15 -5.58 10.99
C PRO A 146 14.87 -5.90 12.46
N VAL A 147 15.41 -7.01 12.97
CA VAL A 147 15.28 -7.39 14.39
C VAL A 147 16.63 -7.26 15.10
N PRO A 148 16.67 -6.73 16.33
CA PRO A 148 17.93 -6.36 16.99
C PRO A 148 18.80 -7.54 17.42
N SER A 149 18.20 -8.70 17.67
CA SER A 149 18.89 -9.93 18.07
C SER A 149 18.09 -11.17 17.68
N TYR A 150 18.67 -12.36 17.93
CA TYR A 150 18.05 -13.64 17.62
C TYR A 150 16.69 -13.86 18.31
N ASP A 151 16.62 -13.54 19.60
CA ASP A 151 15.44 -13.75 20.44
C ASP A 151 14.50 -12.52 20.48
N ALA A 152 14.81 -11.48 19.69
CA ALA A 152 14.02 -10.27 19.66
C ALA A 152 12.84 -10.40 18.70
N THR A 153 11.77 -9.68 19.03
CA THR A 153 10.59 -9.54 18.19
C THR A 153 10.45 -8.09 17.72
N MET A 154 9.73 -7.90 16.62
CA MET A 154 9.31 -6.59 16.14
C MET A 154 7.80 -6.56 16.03
N GLU A 155 7.18 -5.56 16.64
CA GLU A 155 5.75 -5.31 16.50
C GLU A 155 5.48 -4.28 15.40
N PHE A 156 4.44 -4.52 14.61
CA PHE A 156 4.11 -3.70 13.45
C PHE A 156 2.61 -3.79 13.12
N ALA A 157 2.14 -2.85 12.31
CA ALA A 157 0.81 -2.87 11.71
C ALA A 157 0.86 -2.38 10.26
N THR A 158 -0.03 -2.92 9.44
CA THR A 158 -0.31 -2.37 8.11
C THR A 158 -1.39 -1.33 8.25
N SER A 159 -1.22 -0.16 7.63
CA SER A 159 -2.27 0.85 7.53
C SER A 159 -2.81 0.94 6.10
N ALA A 160 -4.12 1.08 5.95
CA ALA A 160 -4.80 1.25 4.69
C ALA A 160 -5.41 2.66 4.58
N TYR A 161 -5.31 3.28 3.40
CA TYR A 161 -5.95 4.56 3.08
C TYR A 161 -6.67 4.40 1.74
N ASN A 162 -8.01 4.46 1.75
CA ASN A 162 -8.80 4.40 0.54
C ASN A 162 -9.20 5.81 0.10
N TYR A 163 -8.85 6.20 -1.12
CA TYR A 163 -9.12 7.54 -1.64
C TYR A 163 -10.62 7.81 -1.85
N ASN A 164 -11.41 6.76 -2.03
CA ASN A 164 -12.85 6.85 -2.30
C ASN A 164 -13.70 6.70 -1.04
N THR A 165 -13.08 6.47 0.13
CA THR A 165 -13.78 6.43 1.42
C THR A 165 -13.73 7.79 2.10
N THR A 166 -14.85 8.50 2.03
CA THR A 166 -14.99 9.86 2.57
C THR A 166 -15.67 9.90 3.94
N SER A 167 -16.26 8.79 4.40
CA SER A 167 -16.98 8.69 5.67
C SER A 167 -16.86 7.29 6.27
N ASP A 168 -16.73 7.21 7.60
CA ASP A 168 -16.77 5.95 8.36
C ASP A 168 -18.17 5.29 8.35
N ASP A 169 -19.21 6.07 8.02
CA ASP A 169 -20.60 5.59 7.88
C ASP A 169 -20.90 5.05 6.47
N CYS A 170 -20.05 5.37 5.50
CA CYS A 170 -20.18 4.92 4.10
C CYS A 170 -18.83 4.42 3.55
N PRO A 171 -18.27 3.35 4.18
CA PRO A 171 -16.99 2.77 3.80
C PRO A 171 -17.00 2.24 2.36
N LYS A 172 -15.87 2.38 1.65
CA LYS A 172 -15.70 1.77 0.33
C LYS A 172 -15.39 0.28 0.45
N ASN A 173 -14.80 -0.16 1.57
CA ASN A 173 -14.37 -1.54 1.77
C ASN A 173 -14.67 -2.04 3.16
N LEU A 174 -15.11 -3.30 3.21
CA LEU A 174 -14.81 -4.16 4.33
C LEU A 174 -13.40 -4.74 4.12
N VAL A 175 -12.57 -4.74 5.15
CA VAL A 175 -11.17 -5.18 5.09
C VAL A 175 -11.00 -6.40 5.99
N LEU A 176 -10.53 -7.50 5.41
CA LEU A 176 -10.17 -8.71 6.16
C LEU A 176 -8.66 -8.76 6.31
N LEU A 177 -8.18 -8.88 7.56
CA LEU A 177 -6.79 -9.14 7.87
C LEU A 177 -6.65 -10.63 8.23
N CYS A 178 -6.17 -11.44 7.30
CA CYS A 178 -6.08 -12.89 7.47
C CYS A 178 -4.64 -13.30 7.87
N THR A 179 -4.54 -14.03 8.97
CA THR A 179 -3.31 -14.63 9.49
C THR A 179 -3.54 -16.12 9.74
N THR A 180 -2.48 -16.87 10.08
CA THR A 180 -2.65 -18.26 10.51
C THR A 180 -3.27 -18.40 11.90
N GLN A 181 -3.42 -17.30 12.65
CA GLN A 181 -4.10 -17.26 13.96
C GLN A 181 -5.55 -16.75 13.86
N GLY A 182 -6.09 -16.64 12.64
CA GLY A 182 -7.47 -16.25 12.38
C GLY A 182 -7.57 -15.05 11.43
N THR A 183 -8.80 -14.69 11.10
CA THR A 183 -9.12 -13.56 10.21
C THR A 183 -9.83 -12.48 11.01
N ALA A 184 -9.30 -11.26 10.98
CA ALA A 184 -9.90 -10.10 11.63
C ALA A 184 -10.73 -9.28 10.65
N VAL A 185 -12.03 -9.12 10.94
CA VAL A 185 -12.96 -8.29 10.15
C VAL A 185 -12.90 -6.85 10.65
N GLN A 186 -12.60 -5.94 9.72
CA GLN A 186 -12.49 -4.49 9.93
C GLN A 186 -13.15 -3.76 8.75
N GLN A 187 -13.35 -2.47 8.84
CA GLN A 187 -13.80 -1.64 7.71
C GLN A 187 -12.74 -0.58 7.42
N ASP A 188 -12.68 -0.15 6.17
CA ASP A 188 -12.01 1.11 5.88
C ASP A 188 -12.83 2.27 6.44
N GLY A 189 -12.25 3.46 6.39
CA GLY A 189 -12.93 4.66 6.85
C GLY A 189 -12.18 5.89 6.37
N ALA A 190 -12.68 7.06 6.75
CA ALA A 190 -12.07 8.32 6.42
C ALA A 190 -10.63 8.38 6.98
N GLY A 191 -9.70 8.77 6.11
CA GLY A 191 -8.29 8.86 6.47
C GLY A 191 -7.55 7.53 6.44
N THR A 192 -6.41 7.48 7.12
CA THR A 192 -5.59 6.26 7.21
C THR A 192 -6.09 5.43 8.40
N LYS A 193 -6.37 4.16 8.19
CA LYS A 193 -6.78 3.21 9.24
C LYS A 193 -5.73 2.13 9.42
N GLU A 194 -5.28 1.92 10.65
CA GLU A 194 -4.40 0.80 11.01
C GLU A 194 -5.22 -0.49 11.10
N LEU A 195 -4.65 -1.57 10.58
CA LEU A 195 -5.25 -2.90 10.57
C LEU A 195 -4.61 -3.73 11.68
N PHE A 196 -5.41 -4.10 12.67
CA PHE A 196 -4.96 -4.89 13.81
C PHE A 196 -5.54 -6.31 13.76
N HIS A 197 -4.87 -7.24 14.43
CA HIS A 197 -5.45 -8.57 14.62
C HIS A 197 -6.43 -8.54 15.80
N HIS A 198 -7.44 -9.41 15.79
CA HIS A 198 -8.50 -9.38 16.80
C HIS A 198 -8.51 -10.68 17.62
N SER A 199 -8.83 -10.56 18.91
CA SER A 199 -9.24 -11.67 19.77
C SER A 199 -10.49 -11.31 20.56
N VAL A 200 -11.33 -12.28 20.86
CA VAL A 200 -12.56 -12.07 21.65
C VAL A 200 -12.40 -12.71 23.02
N ASP A 201 -12.65 -11.95 24.09
CA ASP A 201 -12.61 -12.47 25.45
C ASP A 201 -13.91 -13.20 25.85
N ALA A 202 -13.92 -13.82 27.04
CA ALA A 202 -15.09 -14.53 27.55
C ALA A 202 -16.32 -13.63 27.79
N ALA A 203 -16.14 -12.31 27.85
CA ALA A 203 -17.21 -11.32 27.98
C ALA A 203 -17.70 -10.80 26.62
N GLY A 204 -17.15 -11.29 25.50
CA GLY A 204 -17.49 -10.84 24.15
C GLY A 204 -16.86 -9.50 23.76
N ARG A 205 -15.86 -9.02 24.50
CA ARG A 205 -15.11 -7.80 24.16
C ARG A 205 -14.07 -8.12 23.10
N VAL A 206 -13.91 -7.23 22.12
CA VAL A 206 -12.96 -7.38 21.03
C VAL A 206 -11.68 -6.65 21.37
N HIS A 207 -10.59 -7.38 21.53
CA HIS A 207 -9.26 -6.84 21.79
C HIS A 207 -8.49 -6.76 20.46
N ARG A 208 -7.90 -5.60 20.18
CA ARG A 208 -7.06 -5.38 18.98
C ARG A 208 -5.60 -5.51 19.36
N HIS A 209 -4.81 -6.14 18.51
CA HIS A 209 -3.41 -6.46 18.77
C HIS A 209 -2.52 -6.05 17.62
N TRP A 210 -1.32 -5.60 17.95
CA TRP A 210 -0.23 -5.49 17.00
C TRP A 210 0.07 -6.86 16.37
N LEU A 211 0.65 -6.85 15.18
CA LEU A 211 1.30 -8.04 14.64
C LEU A 211 2.72 -8.09 15.20
N GLU A 212 3.21 -9.27 15.51
CA GLU A 212 4.57 -9.47 16.00
C GLU A 212 5.31 -10.44 15.08
N ALA A 213 6.49 -10.04 14.61
CA ALA A 213 7.41 -10.91 13.89
C ALA A 213 8.55 -11.37 14.79
N GLU A 214 8.74 -12.69 14.90
CA GLU A 214 9.94 -13.31 15.46
C GLU A 214 10.73 -14.07 14.39
N ARG A 215 12.04 -14.20 14.58
CA ARG A 215 12.88 -15.00 13.69
C ARG A 215 12.50 -16.48 13.77
N SER A 216 12.46 -17.15 12.62
CA SER A 216 12.40 -18.62 12.55
C SER A 216 13.73 -19.24 12.11
N THR A 217 13.78 -20.58 12.06
CA THR A 217 14.88 -21.36 11.49
C THR A 217 14.75 -21.55 9.97
N HIS A 218 13.62 -21.17 9.37
CA HIS A 218 13.35 -21.37 7.95
C HIS A 218 14.00 -20.29 7.10
N ILE A 219 14.54 -20.68 5.95
CA ILE A 219 15.17 -19.76 5.01
C ILE A 219 14.12 -18.92 4.27
N VAL A 220 14.55 -17.76 3.75
CA VAL A 220 13.73 -16.91 2.90
C VAL A 220 13.36 -17.65 1.59
N GLY A 221 12.10 -17.53 1.17
CA GLY A 221 11.57 -18.20 -0.04
C GLY A 221 11.45 -19.73 0.05
N GLY A 222 11.83 -20.34 1.18
CA GLY A 222 11.77 -21.78 1.38
C GLY A 222 10.46 -22.29 2.01
N PRO A 223 10.23 -23.61 1.99
CA PRO A 223 9.08 -24.22 2.64
C PRO A 223 9.16 -24.11 4.17
N GLN A 224 8.00 -23.92 4.82
CA GLN A 224 7.86 -23.73 6.26
C GLN A 224 7.17 -24.95 6.91
N LEU A 225 7.74 -26.12 6.64
CA LEU A 225 7.26 -27.39 7.19
C LEU A 225 7.73 -27.53 8.63
N GLU A 226 6.79 -27.49 9.57
CA GLU A 226 7.07 -27.65 11.00
C GLU A 226 6.83 -29.09 11.43
N THR A 227 7.71 -29.61 12.28
CA THR A 227 7.48 -30.85 13.03
C THR A 227 6.36 -30.68 14.06
N ALA A 228 5.76 -31.78 14.51
CA ALA A 228 4.73 -31.75 15.55
C ALA A 228 5.22 -31.13 16.87
N GLU A 229 6.50 -31.29 17.18
CA GLU A 229 7.14 -30.71 18.36
C GLU A 229 7.28 -29.19 18.23
N GLU A 230 7.74 -28.69 17.07
CA GLU A 230 7.82 -27.26 16.78
C GLU A 230 6.45 -26.60 16.85
N GLN A 231 5.42 -27.22 16.25
CA GLN A 231 4.06 -26.72 16.31
C GLN A 231 3.53 -26.67 17.76
N THR A 232 3.78 -27.72 18.54
CA THR A 232 3.37 -27.77 19.94
C THR A 232 4.08 -26.70 20.78
N HIS A 233 5.37 -26.51 20.57
CA HIS A 233 6.16 -25.49 21.24
C HIS A 233 5.68 -24.07 20.87
N ALA A 234 5.43 -23.81 19.59
CA ALA A 234 4.88 -22.54 19.12
C ALA A 234 3.51 -22.24 19.74
N ARG A 235 2.58 -23.21 19.70
CA ARG A 235 1.24 -23.08 20.30
C ARG A 235 1.29 -22.81 21.79
N ARG A 236 2.19 -23.47 22.54
CA ARG A 236 2.39 -23.20 23.98
C ARG A 236 2.85 -21.77 24.27
N ARG A 237 3.60 -21.16 23.36
CA ARG A 237 4.02 -19.74 23.43
C ARG A 237 2.98 -18.79 22.82
N GLY A 238 1.82 -19.28 22.37
CA GLY A 238 0.80 -18.48 21.68
C GLY A 238 1.21 -18.00 20.28
N LYS A 239 2.24 -18.60 19.69
CA LYS A 239 2.76 -18.21 18.38
C LYS A 239 2.05 -18.94 17.24
N ALA A 240 1.97 -18.26 16.11
CA ALA A 240 1.46 -18.79 14.85
C ALA A 240 2.19 -20.08 14.45
N THR A 241 1.46 -21.09 13.96
CA THR A 241 2.04 -22.26 13.27
C THR A 241 1.82 -22.14 11.78
N SER A 242 2.59 -22.88 10.98
CA SER A 242 2.35 -22.97 9.55
C SER A 242 0.98 -23.59 9.30
N ALA A 243 0.24 -22.95 8.38
CA ALA A 243 -1.09 -23.36 7.97
C ALA A 243 -1.27 -23.02 6.49
N ALA A 244 -2.28 -23.59 5.83
CA ALA A 244 -2.63 -23.15 4.49
C ALA A 244 -3.26 -21.75 4.59
N LEU A 245 -2.66 -20.79 3.90
CA LEU A 245 -3.13 -19.41 3.87
C LEU A 245 -2.79 -18.80 2.50
N GLY A 246 -3.80 -18.32 1.80
CA GLY A 246 -3.71 -17.87 0.41
C GLY A 246 -3.88 -18.99 -0.61
N ILE A 247 -3.21 -18.88 -1.75
CA ILE A 247 -3.36 -19.84 -2.86
C ILE A 247 -2.63 -21.15 -2.56
N ALA A 248 -3.06 -22.24 -3.19
CA ALA A 248 -2.42 -23.56 -3.03
C ALA A 248 -0.90 -23.55 -3.28
N ALA A 249 -0.41 -22.74 -4.23
CA ALA A 249 1.02 -22.64 -4.55
C ALA A 249 1.88 -22.03 -3.42
N MET A 250 1.26 -21.37 -2.44
CA MET A 250 1.94 -20.88 -1.24
C MET A 250 2.36 -22.01 -0.31
N GLY A 251 1.67 -23.17 -0.36
CA GLY A 251 1.83 -24.23 0.62
C GLY A 251 1.53 -23.75 2.06
N SER A 252 1.93 -24.54 3.05
CA SER A 252 1.82 -24.13 4.45
C SER A 252 2.94 -23.16 4.83
N ARG A 253 2.56 -22.01 5.38
CA ARG A 253 3.50 -20.96 5.84
C ARG A 253 2.93 -20.20 7.03
N PHE A 254 3.80 -19.62 7.85
CA PHE A 254 3.46 -18.74 8.98
C PHE A 254 3.96 -17.31 8.77
N ASN A 255 4.67 -17.06 7.66
CA ASN A 255 5.27 -15.77 7.36
C ASN A 255 4.42 -14.90 6.42
N ALA A 256 3.21 -15.33 6.09
CA ALA A 256 2.32 -14.63 5.20
C ALA A 256 1.15 -13.98 5.95
N LEU A 257 0.78 -12.80 5.47
CA LEU A 257 -0.39 -12.06 5.88
C LEU A 257 -1.18 -11.68 4.64
N LEU A 258 -2.50 -11.83 4.70
CA LEU A 258 -3.38 -11.46 3.60
C LEU A 258 -4.27 -10.30 4.04
N THR A 259 -4.32 -9.25 3.23
CA THR A 259 -5.31 -8.20 3.33
C THR A 259 -6.29 -8.36 2.19
N VAL A 260 -7.55 -8.68 2.48
CA VAL A 260 -8.62 -8.79 1.48
C VAL A 260 -9.50 -7.56 1.56
N GLN A 261 -9.59 -6.82 0.47
CA GLN A 261 -10.51 -5.71 0.30
C GLN A 261 -11.80 -6.25 -0.34
N VAL A 262 -12.91 -6.06 0.36
CA VAL A 262 -14.26 -6.44 -0.03
C VAL A 262 -15.00 -5.15 -0.39
N PRO A 263 -15.02 -4.75 -1.68
CA PRO A 263 -15.74 -3.56 -2.12
C PRO A 263 -17.19 -3.55 -1.67
N LEU A 264 -17.61 -2.44 -1.08
CA LEU A 264 -18.97 -2.21 -0.60
C LEU A 264 -19.71 -1.23 -1.49
N GLN A 265 -21.03 -1.39 -1.53
CA GLN A 265 -21.93 -0.44 -2.15
C GLN A 265 -22.01 0.81 -1.28
N GLN A 266 -21.55 1.93 -1.82
CA GLN A 266 -21.70 3.23 -1.19
C GLN A 266 -23.11 3.77 -1.39
N GLU A 267 -23.63 4.50 -0.41
CA GLU A 267 -24.84 5.28 -0.58
C GLU A 267 -24.61 6.31 -1.69
N GLN A 268 -25.55 6.38 -2.64
CA GLN A 268 -25.55 7.49 -3.58
C GLN A 268 -25.79 8.76 -2.78
N HIS A 269 -24.73 9.55 -2.54
CA HIS A 269 -24.94 10.95 -2.23
C HIS A 269 -25.75 11.50 -3.39
N LYS A 270 -27.03 11.84 -3.15
CA LYS A 270 -27.76 12.71 -4.06
C LYS A 270 -26.84 13.90 -4.23
N ARG A 271 -26.17 14.00 -5.38
CA ARG A 271 -25.60 15.28 -5.80
C ARG A 271 -26.76 16.23 -5.59
N ALA A 272 -26.63 17.15 -4.64
CA ALA A 272 -27.55 18.28 -4.58
C ALA A 272 -27.60 18.76 -6.01
N THR A 273 -28.80 18.74 -6.61
CA THR A 273 -29.01 19.17 -7.99
C THR A 273 -28.42 20.57 -8.08
N ALA A 274 -27.18 20.65 -8.55
CA ALA A 274 -26.51 21.90 -8.74
C ALA A 274 -27.32 22.58 -9.84
N GLN A 275 -28.01 23.66 -9.47
CA GLN A 275 -28.51 24.59 -10.46
C GLN A 275 -27.34 24.95 -11.39
N PRO A 276 -27.58 25.10 -12.70
CA PRO A 276 -26.54 25.58 -13.60
C PRO A 276 -26.02 26.90 -13.03
N PRO A 277 -24.68 27.09 -12.94
CA PRO A 277 -24.14 28.26 -12.28
C PRO A 277 -24.65 29.52 -12.96
N SER A 278 -25.31 30.37 -12.17
CA SER A 278 -25.67 31.73 -12.57
C SER A 278 -24.38 32.51 -12.82
N ASP A 279 -24.31 33.19 -13.96
CA ASP A 279 -23.23 34.10 -14.33
C ASP A 279 -23.08 35.23 -13.32
N THR A 280 -22.24 35.03 -12.32
CA THR A 280 -21.53 36.08 -11.58
C THR A 280 -20.47 35.41 -10.70
N PRO A 281 -19.17 35.59 -10.98
CA PRO A 281 -18.12 35.00 -10.15
C PRO A 281 -18.03 35.77 -8.82
N PRO A 282 -18.07 35.08 -7.66
CA PRO A 282 -17.74 35.72 -6.40
C PRO A 282 -16.22 35.85 -6.27
N SER A 283 -15.78 37.06 -5.94
CA SER A 283 -14.44 37.40 -5.48
C SER A 283 -14.24 36.97 -4.01
N TYR A 284 -13.05 36.52 -3.59
CA TYR A 284 -12.29 37.03 -2.42
C TYR A 284 -10.83 36.46 -2.44
N PRO A 285 -9.85 37.15 -1.80
CA PRO A 285 -8.42 36.96 -1.99
C PRO A 285 -7.75 36.11 -0.90
N ASP A 286 -6.95 35.15 -1.34
CA ASP A 286 -5.66 34.75 -0.77
C ASP A 286 -4.85 34.23 -1.97
N SER A 287 -3.81 34.96 -2.36
CA SER A 287 -3.17 34.85 -3.68
C SER A 287 -2.80 33.42 -4.05
N SER A 288 -3.34 32.91 -5.16
CA SER A 288 -3.03 31.55 -5.61
C SER A 288 -1.52 31.43 -5.93
N TYR A 289 -0.93 30.24 -5.83
CA TYR A 289 0.46 29.99 -6.22
C TYR A 289 0.76 30.41 -7.68
N TYR A 290 -0.25 30.41 -8.55
CA TYR A 290 -0.16 30.91 -9.92
C TYR A 290 -0.01 32.44 -9.95
N ASP A 291 -0.77 33.17 -9.12
CA ASP A 291 -0.67 34.62 -8.99
C ASP A 291 0.68 35.03 -8.38
N LEU A 292 1.18 34.26 -7.41
CA LEU A 292 2.50 34.48 -6.80
C LEU A 292 3.64 34.34 -7.82
N LEU A 293 3.55 33.36 -8.72
CA LEU A 293 4.53 33.17 -9.80
C LEU A 293 4.23 34.03 -11.05
N GLY A 294 3.09 34.70 -11.10
CA GLY A 294 2.69 35.54 -12.24
C GLY A 294 2.46 34.76 -13.52
N ILE A 295 1.91 33.55 -13.41
CA ILE A 295 1.66 32.62 -14.52
C ILE A 295 0.20 32.19 -14.56
N GLN A 296 -0.27 31.73 -15.73
CA GLN A 296 -1.62 31.17 -15.89
C GLN A 296 -1.68 29.71 -15.42
N LYS A 297 -2.89 29.23 -15.11
CA LYS A 297 -3.12 27.85 -14.63
C LYS A 297 -2.76 26.77 -15.66
N ASP A 298 -2.71 27.10 -16.94
CA ASP A 298 -2.32 26.22 -18.06
C ASP A 298 -0.81 26.29 -18.38
N ALA A 299 -0.02 27.01 -17.59
CA ALA A 299 1.41 27.17 -17.80
C ALA A 299 2.14 25.82 -17.85
N GLN A 300 3.04 25.69 -18.83
CA GLN A 300 3.85 24.50 -18.98
C GLN A 300 4.94 24.44 -17.91
N PRO A 301 5.48 23.25 -17.56
CA PRO A 301 6.53 23.12 -16.55
C PRO A 301 7.75 24.02 -16.79
N ALA A 302 8.09 24.24 -18.06
CA ALA A 302 9.18 25.13 -18.45
C ALA A 302 8.91 26.60 -18.08
N ASP A 303 7.65 27.06 -18.17
CA ASP A 303 7.24 28.42 -17.86
C ASP A 303 7.20 28.66 -16.35
N ILE A 304 6.75 27.67 -15.57
CA ILE A 304 6.78 27.67 -14.10
C ILE A 304 8.22 27.85 -13.59
N LYS A 305 9.14 27.04 -14.12
CA LYS A 305 10.57 27.11 -13.78
C LYS A 305 11.20 28.45 -14.16
N LYS A 306 10.85 28.97 -15.34
CA LYS A 306 11.34 30.27 -15.83
C LYS A 306 10.83 31.44 -14.98
N ALA A 307 9.54 31.42 -14.62
CA ALA A 307 8.90 32.43 -13.78
C ALA A 307 9.50 32.45 -12.37
N PHE A 308 9.63 31.28 -11.73
CA PHE A 308 10.27 31.15 -10.41
C PHE A 308 11.70 31.68 -10.44
N ARG A 309 12.53 31.28 -11.43
CA ARG A 309 13.93 31.75 -11.51
C ARG A 309 14.04 33.27 -11.62
N LYS A 310 13.14 33.92 -12.37
CA LYS A 310 13.10 35.38 -12.52
C LYS A 310 12.74 36.07 -11.21
N LEU A 311 11.74 35.56 -10.49
CA LEU A 311 11.26 36.14 -9.24
C LEU A 311 12.22 35.87 -8.07
N ALA A 312 12.81 34.68 -7.99
CA ALA A 312 13.78 34.29 -6.97
C ALA A 312 15.05 35.17 -7.01
N ILE A 313 15.53 35.56 -8.19
CA ILE A 313 16.68 36.48 -8.32
C ILE A 313 16.33 37.90 -7.87
N LYS A 314 15.10 38.33 -8.15
CA LYS A 314 14.60 39.69 -7.85
C LYS A 314 14.29 39.87 -6.37
N HIS A 315 13.77 38.85 -5.71
CA HIS A 315 13.27 38.89 -4.34
C HIS A 315 14.14 38.12 -3.34
N HIS A 316 15.40 37.80 -3.70
CA HIS A 316 16.33 37.13 -2.81
C HIS A 316 16.63 37.99 -1.55
N PRO A 317 16.60 37.43 -0.32
CA PRO A 317 16.88 38.19 0.91
C PRO A 317 18.23 38.92 0.89
N ASP A 318 19.29 38.27 0.40
CA ASP A 318 20.64 38.88 0.26
C ASP A 318 20.70 40.08 -0.70
N LYS A 319 19.67 40.27 -1.55
CA LYS A 319 19.56 41.40 -2.47
C LYS A 319 18.54 42.44 -2.02
N GLY A 320 18.11 42.38 -0.75
CA GLY A 320 17.14 43.30 -0.16
C GLY A 320 15.67 42.94 -0.45
N GLY A 321 15.40 41.69 -0.81
CA GLY A 321 14.04 41.17 -0.98
C GLY A 321 13.35 40.79 0.33
N ASP A 322 12.02 40.76 0.33
CA ASP A 322 11.23 40.35 1.48
C ASP A 322 11.30 38.82 1.68
N ALA A 323 11.71 38.39 2.87
CA ALA A 323 11.92 36.98 3.20
C ALA A 323 10.59 36.18 3.20
N GLY A 324 9.48 36.80 3.61
CA GLY A 324 8.16 36.14 3.62
C GLY A 324 7.64 35.89 2.20
N TYR A 325 7.76 36.88 1.32
CA TYR A 325 7.43 36.77 -0.09
C TYR A 325 8.33 35.74 -0.80
N TYR A 326 9.63 35.73 -0.48
CA TYR A 326 10.56 34.74 -1.01
C TYR A 326 10.19 33.30 -0.60
N GLN A 327 9.80 33.09 0.66
CA GLN A 327 9.30 31.79 1.12
C GLN A 327 8.01 31.38 0.39
N GLY A 328 7.11 32.34 0.13
CA GLY A 328 5.90 32.10 -0.68
C GLY A 328 6.22 31.64 -2.11
N LEU A 329 7.26 32.20 -2.74
CA LEU A 329 7.72 31.77 -4.07
C LEU A 329 8.31 30.35 -4.05
N LEU A 330 9.03 29.99 -2.99
CA LEU A 330 9.59 28.64 -2.81
C LEU A 330 8.47 27.61 -2.67
N ASN A 331 7.46 27.89 -1.85
CA ASN A 331 6.32 27.01 -1.64
C ASN A 331 5.47 26.88 -2.91
N ALA A 332 5.26 27.97 -3.64
CA ALA A 332 4.54 27.93 -4.92
C ALA A 332 5.29 27.06 -5.94
N TYR A 333 6.62 27.16 -6.01
CA TYR A 333 7.41 26.35 -6.93
C TYR A 333 7.47 24.88 -6.52
N SER A 334 7.63 24.55 -5.23
CA SER A 334 7.67 23.14 -4.78
C SER A 334 6.37 22.40 -5.10
N VAL A 335 5.23 23.09 -5.00
CA VAL A 335 3.91 22.52 -5.31
C VAL A 335 3.63 22.49 -6.81
N LEU A 336 3.90 23.58 -7.55
CA LEU A 336 3.53 23.66 -8.97
C LEU A 336 4.54 23.01 -9.93
N SER A 337 5.77 22.74 -9.49
CA SER A 337 6.79 22.09 -10.35
C SER A 337 6.67 20.57 -10.39
N ASP A 338 6.05 19.97 -9.38
CA ASP A 338 5.74 18.53 -9.33
C ASP A 338 4.33 18.30 -9.89
N PRO A 339 4.16 17.48 -10.95
CA PRO A 339 2.85 17.25 -11.56
C PRO A 339 1.80 16.69 -10.60
N ASP A 340 2.20 15.86 -9.64
CA ASP A 340 1.29 15.20 -8.70
C ASP A 340 0.85 16.20 -7.62
N GLN A 341 1.80 16.99 -7.08
CA GLN A 341 1.48 18.06 -6.12
C GLN A 341 0.66 19.19 -6.75
N ARG A 342 0.94 19.55 -8.00
CA ARG A 342 0.16 20.53 -8.76
C ARG A 342 -1.28 20.06 -8.94
N CYS A 343 -1.48 18.79 -9.29
CA CYS A 343 -2.80 18.19 -9.43
C CYS A 343 -3.59 18.23 -8.12
N LEU A 344 -2.95 17.89 -6.99
CA LEU A 344 -3.56 17.98 -5.66
C LEU A 344 -3.92 19.43 -5.30
N TYR A 345 -3.02 20.38 -5.54
CA TYR A 345 -3.25 21.80 -5.29
C TYR A 345 -4.38 22.37 -6.14
N ASP A 346 -4.44 22.03 -7.42
CA ASP A 346 -5.49 22.47 -8.35
C ASP A 346 -6.88 21.93 -7.96
N SER A 347 -6.91 20.76 -7.31
CA SER A 347 -8.15 20.06 -6.95
C SER A 347 -8.69 20.44 -5.58
N TYR A 348 -7.82 20.73 -4.60
CA TYR A 348 -8.22 20.89 -3.19
C TYR A 348 -7.76 22.21 -2.55
N GLY A 349 -6.98 23.03 -3.25
CA GLY A 349 -6.48 24.31 -2.74
C GLY A 349 -5.35 24.18 -1.68
N PRO A 350 -4.87 25.33 -1.16
CA PRO A 350 -3.66 25.41 -0.32
C PRO A 350 -3.76 24.78 1.08
N GLU A 351 -4.93 24.34 1.53
CA GLU A 351 -5.10 23.78 2.88
C GLU A 351 -4.60 22.34 3.02
N LEU A 352 -4.59 21.55 1.95
CA LEU A 352 -4.14 20.14 1.95
C LEU A 352 -2.67 19.95 1.54
N SER A 353 -2.04 20.94 0.90
CA SER A 353 -0.62 20.87 0.50
C SER A 353 0.38 21.09 1.65
N LYS A 354 -0.10 21.42 2.86
CA LYS A 354 0.76 21.70 4.03
C LYS A 354 1.36 20.46 4.71
N SER A 355 1.07 19.24 4.23
CA SER A 355 1.53 18.00 4.88
C SER A 355 2.97 17.59 4.56
N SER A 356 3.71 18.38 3.77
CA SER A 356 5.07 18.04 3.38
C SER A 356 6.05 19.17 3.71
N SER A 357 6.50 19.18 4.97
CA SER A 357 7.66 19.95 5.42
C SER A 357 8.96 19.30 4.91
N TRP A 358 9.15 19.32 3.59
CA TRP A 358 10.48 19.11 3.00
C TRP A 358 11.32 20.36 3.26
N ASP A 359 12.54 20.18 3.78
CA ASP A 359 13.46 21.26 4.07
C ASP A 359 13.82 22.00 2.76
N THR A 360 13.30 23.22 2.61
CA THR A 360 13.43 24.04 1.39
C THR A 360 14.89 24.39 1.06
N SER A 361 15.83 24.16 1.98
CA SER A 361 17.26 24.36 1.77
C SER A 361 17.90 23.31 0.85
N ASP A 362 17.38 22.08 0.82
CA ASP A 362 17.88 20.99 -0.04
C ASP A 362 17.47 21.15 -1.51
N ILE A 363 16.32 21.79 -1.76
CA ILE A 363 15.86 22.11 -3.12
C ILE A 363 16.77 23.20 -3.74
N PHE A 364 17.28 24.12 -2.93
CA PHE A 364 18.14 25.22 -3.39
C PHE A 364 19.54 24.74 -3.77
N SER A 365 20.08 23.76 -3.04
CA SER A 365 21.38 23.15 -3.33
C SER A 365 21.37 22.34 -4.64
N CYS A 366 20.24 21.72 -5.01
CA CYS A 366 20.05 21.07 -6.30
C CYS A 366 19.91 22.03 -7.50
N LEU A 367 19.43 23.28 -7.28
CA LEU A 367 19.09 24.20 -8.38
C LEU A 367 20.14 25.31 -8.62
N PHE A 368 20.84 25.76 -7.58
CA PHE A 368 21.81 26.88 -7.66
C PHE A 368 23.26 26.50 -7.38
N GLY A 369 23.52 25.23 -7.03
CA GLY A 369 24.87 24.68 -6.92
C GLY A 369 25.54 24.50 -8.29
N GLY A 370 26.02 25.59 -8.88
CA GLY A 370 26.80 25.57 -10.10
C GLY A 370 28.06 24.71 -9.94
N SER A 371 28.28 23.81 -10.91
CA SER A 371 29.53 23.16 -11.27
C SER A 371 30.57 23.00 -10.16
N GLY A 372 30.41 21.94 -9.39
CA GLY A 372 31.50 21.30 -8.67
C GLY A 372 31.13 19.86 -8.49
N CYS A 373 31.79 18.95 -9.21
CA CYS A 373 31.71 17.52 -8.95
C CYS A 373 32.00 17.30 -7.46
N ARG A 374 30.97 17.15 -6.63
CA ARG A 374 31.13 16.59 -5.30
C ARG A 374 31.55 15.15 -5.55
N ALA A 375 32.81 14.87 -5.21
CA ALA A 375 33.30 13.51 -5.10
C ALA A 375 32.24 12.71 -4.34
N ALA A 376 31.88 11.55 -4.88
CA ALA A 376 31.05 10.59 -4.17
C ALA A 376 31.57 10.47 -2.73
N PRO A 377 30.70 10.43 -1.71
CA PRO A 377 31.15 10.12 -0.36
C PRO A 377 32.03 8.86 -0.43
N PRO A 378 33.11 8.80 0.37
CA PRO A 378 34.00 7.64 0.35
C PRO A 378 33.15 6.37 0.45
N PRO A 379 33.46 5.29 -0.28
CA PRO A 379 32.64 4.09 -0.26
C PRO A 379 32.50 3.67 1.21
N HIS A 380 31.28 3.83 1.75
CA HIS A 380 30.97 3.25 3.03
C HIS A 380 31.31 1.77 2.90
N ALA A 381 32.03 1.23 3.89
CA ALA A 381 32.29 -0.20 3.94
C ALA A 381 30.95 -0.92 3.69
N PRO A 382 30.93 -1.94 2.81
CA PRO A 382 29.69 -2.59 2.44
C PRO A 382 28.92 -2.97 3.71
N PRO A 383 27.61 -2.69 3.76
CA PRO A 383 26.83 -2.92 4.96
C PRO A 383 27.00 -4.38 5.39
N ARG A 384 27.21 -4.58 6.69
CA ARG A 384 27.42 -5.91 7.25
C ARG A 384 26.24 -6.80 6.87
N GLN A 385 26.52 -7.95 6.26
CA GLN A 385 25.52 -8.94 5.92
C GLN A 385 24.96 -9.57 7.20
N GLY A 386 23.63 -9.53 7.33
CA GLY A 386 22.88 -10.15 8.40
C GLY A 386 22.43 -11.57 8.04
N ILE A 387 21.65 -12.18 8.93
CA ILE A 387 21.00 -13.46 8.69
C ILE A 387 19.51 -13.20 8.49
N ALA A 388 19.00 -13.51 7.29
CA ALA A 388 17.58 -13.41 6.98
C ALA A 388 16.87 -14.77 7.11
N ASN A 389 15.64 -14.75 7.60
CA ASN A 389 14.80 -15.94 7.75
C ASN A 389 13.35 -15.58 7.48
N ALA A 390 12.52 -16.57 7.12
CA ALA A 390 11.07 -16.39 7.12
C ALA A 390 10.61 -15.98 8.53
N ALA A 391 9.87 -14.88 8.65
CA ALA A 391 9.41 -14.39 9.94
C ALA A 391 8.22 -15.23 10.42
N ARG A 392 8.18 -15.60 11.70
CA ARG A 392 6.94 -16.10 12.30
C ARG A 392 6.10 -14.90 12.72
N VAL A 393 5.03 -14.64 11.98
CA VAL A 393 4.11 -13.52 12.25
C VAL A 393 2.99 -14.02 13.16
N SER A 394 2.91 -13.48 14.36
CA SER A 394 1.95 -13.86 15.40
C SER A 394 1.17 -12.66 15.93
N ILE A 395 0.15 -12.93 16.75
CA ILE A 395 -0.51 -11.92 17.57
C ILE A 395 0.50 -11.35 18.57
N GLY A 396 0.66 -10.03 18.57
CA GLY A 396 1.52 -9.30 19.49
C GLY A 396 0.76 -8.80 20.72
N THR A 397 1.18 -7.64 21.21
CA THR A 397 0.59 -6.97 22.36
C THR A 397 -0.73 -6.28 22.03
N GLU A 398 -1.58 -6.18 23.04
CA GLU A 398 -2.86 -5.48 22.95
C GLU A 398 -2.65 -3.98 22.73
N VAL A 399 -3.44 -3.43 21.81
CA VAL A 399 -3.55 -2.01 21.49
C VAL A 399 -4.64 -1.41 22.36
N ASP A 400 -5.86 -1.93 22.21
CA ASP A 400 -7.06 -1.46 22.90
C ASP A 400 -8.22 -2.46 22.79
N VAL A 401 -9.36 -2.08 23.36
CA VAL A 401 -10.64 -2.76 23.23
C VAL A 401 -11.52 -2.01 22.25
N TRP A 402 -11.91 -2.67 21.16
CA TRP A 402 -12.69 -2.10 20.07
C TRP A 402 -14.17 -2.39 20.20
N SER A 403 -14.98 -1.40 19.84
CA SER A 403 -16.43 -1.48 19.92
C SER A 403 -17.07 -2.21 18.74
N GLY A 404 -16.34 -2.64 17.71
CA GLY A 404 -16.89 -3.29 16.52
C GLY A 404 -17.18 -2.30 15.38
N LEU A 405 -17.71 -2.82 14.27
CA LEU A 405 -17.94 -2.06 13.05
C LEU A 405 -19.04 -1.00 13.24
N THR A 406 -18.87 0.13 12.55
CA THR A 406 -19.91 1.16 12.46
C THR A 406 -21.07 0.66 11.59
N VAL A 407 -20.76 0.06 10.43
CA VAL A 407 -21.74 -0.49 9.50
C VAL A 407 -21.93 -1.98 9.76
N LYS A 408 -23.13 -2.36 10.25
CA LYS A 408 -23.47 -3.75 10.64
C LYS A 408 -24.06 -4.59 9.51
N GLU A 409 -24.66 -3.92 8.52
CA GLU A 409 -25.32 -4.52 7.37
C GLU A 409 -24.73 -3.98 6.05
N PRO A 410 -23.40 -4.09 5.83
CA PRO A 410 -22.79 -3.60 4.61
C PRO A 410 -23.33 -4.38 3.40
N ARG A 411 -23.39 -3.74 2.24
CA ARG A 411 -23.81 -4.40 0.99
C ARG A 411 -22.62 -4.55 0.06
N ARG A 412 -22.49 -5.71 -0.58
CA ARG A 412 -21.44 -5.97 -1.57
C ARG A 412 -21.61 -5.07 -2.80
N SER A 413 -20.53 -4.47 -3.28
CA SER A 413 -20.52 -3.81 -4.60
C SER A 413 -20.66 -4.86 -5.72
N ILE A 414 -21.60 -4.64 -6.64
CA ILE A 414 -21.87 -5.55 -7.78
C ILE A 414 -20.97 -5.29 -9.00
N SER A 415 -20.19 -4.21 -8.99
CA SER A 415 -19.33 -3.81 -10.10
C SER A 415 -17.84 -4.05 -9.86
N GLU A 416 -17.45 -4.31 -8.62
CA GLU A 416 -16.04 -4.38 -8.19
C GLU A 416 -15.71 -5.75 -7.59
N HIS A 417 -14.63 -6.35 -8.06
CA HIS A 417 -14.15 -7.66 -7.60
C HIS A 417 -13.28 -7.53 -6.34
N LEU A 418 -12.98 -8.65 -5.68
CA LEU A 418 -12.11 -8.68 -4.51
C LEU A 418 -10.65 -8.37 -4.86
N THR A 419 -9.99 -7.64 -3.98
CA THR A 419 -8.56 -7.36 -4.09
C THR A 419 -7.82 -7.98 -2.93
N ILE A 420 -6.82 -8.81 -3.22
CA ILE A 420 -6.10 -9.62 -2.24
C ILE A 420 -4.64 -9.23 -2.27
N THR A 421 -4.14 -8.70 -1.16
CA THR A 421 -2.73 -8.37 -0.97
C THR A 421 -2.10 -9.39 -0.06
N VAL A 422 -1.13 -10.14 -0.57
CA VAL A 422 -0.34 -11.09 0.22
C VAL A 422 1.03 -10.47 0.50
N VAL A 423 1.37 -10.32 1.77
CA VAL A 423 2.69 -9.83 2.21
C VAL A 423 3.44 -10.95 2.92
N MET A 424 4.63 -11.27 2.44
CA MET A 424 5.55 -12.23 3.05
C MET A 424 6.55 -11.46 3.91
N TYR A 425 6.65 -11.84 5.18
CA TYR A 425 7.54 -11.20 6.13
C TYR A 425 8.78 -12.06 6.31
N ASN A 426 9.93 -11.42 6.29
CA ASN A 426 11.21 -12.02 6.61
C ASN A 426 11.87 -11.19 7.71
N THR A 427 12.51 -11.81 8.69
CA THR A 427 13.32 -11.09 9.67
C THR A 427 14.75 -11.00 9.19
N ILE A 428 15.47 -9.92 9.51
CA ILE A 428 16.92 -9.83 9.37
C ILE A 428 17.56 -9.54 10.72
N THR A 429 18.46 -10.41 11.15
CA THR A 429 19.27 -10.21 12.36
C THR A 429 20.67 -9.68 12.01
N SER A 430 21.10 -8.62 12.70
CA SER A 430 22.50 -8.14 12.73
C SER A 430 23.11 -7.69 11.39
N GLY A 431 22.33 -7.05 10.51
CA GLY A 431 22.82 -6.52 9.24
C GLY A 431 21.72 -6.29 8.20
N VAL A 432 22.10 -6.32 6.91
CA VAL A 432 21.22 -6.25 5.74
C VAL A 432 21.06 -7.66 5.11
N PRO A 433 20.02 -7.94 4.29
CA PRO A 433 19.85 -9.27 3.71
C PRO A 433 20.95 -9.53 2.66
N SER A 434 21.27 -10.80 2.43
CA SER A 434 22.21 -11.19 1.39
C SER A 434 21.57 -11.10 -0.01
N GLU A 435 22.40 -11.10 -1.06
CA GLU A 435 21.90 -11.23 -2.44
C GLU A 435 21.01 -12.47 -2.58
N ALA A 436 21.42 -13.60 -2.01
CA ALA A 436 20.66 -14.84 -2.07
C ALA A 436 19.30 -14.72 -1.39
N ASP A 437 19.20 -13.99 -0.27
CA ASP A 437 17.93 -13.78 0.44
C ASP A 437 16.98 -12.90 -0.37
N VAL A 438 17.50 -11.80 -0.96
CA VAL A 438 16.70 -10.89 -1.80
C VAL A 438 16.20 -11.60 -3.05
N VAL A 439 17.08 -12.34 -3.72
CA VAL A 439 16.74 -13.14 -4.90
C VAL A 439 15.73 -14.23 -4.55
N ALA A 440 15.93 -14.98 -3.46
CA ALA A 440 14.99 -16.01 -3.03
C ALA A 440 13.60 -15.44 -2.69
N ALA A 441 13.54 -14.26 -2.09
CA ALA A 441 12.28 -13.59 -1.80
C ALA A 441 11.56 -13.19 -3.11
N ILE A 442 12.26 -12.57 -4.05
CA ILE A 442 11.70 -12.15 -5.34
C ILE A 442 11.30 -13.36 -6.20
N ASP A 443 12.12 -14.41 -6.25
CA ASP A 443 11.83 -15.63 -6.99
C ASP A 443 10.60 -16.35 -6.41
N ASP A 444 10.37 -16.32 -5.09
CA ASP A 444 9.12 -16.82 -4.50
C ASP A 444 7.92 -16.01 -4.99
N LEU A 445 8.01 -14.67 -5.04
CA LEU A 445 6.94 -13.82 -5.59
C LEU A 445 6.63 -14.19 -7.05
N GLU A 446 7.65 -14.24 -7.92
CA GLU A 446 7.49 -14.60 -9.35
C GLU A 446 6.84 -15.96 -9.52
N ARG A 447 7.24 -16.96 -8.72
CA ARG A 447 6.65 -18.30 -8.73
C ARG A 447 5.17 -18.27 -8.35
N LEU A 448 4.79 -17.44 -7.37
CA LEU A 448 3.40 -17.30 -6.94
C LEU A 448 2.54 -16.59 -8.00
N TYR A 449 3.05 -15.54 -8.63
CA TYR A 449 2.36 -14.91 -9.75
C TYR A 449 2.17 -15.87 -10.92
N ALA A 450 3.18 -16.65 -11.28
CA ALA A 450 3.09 -17.68 -12.31
C ALA A 450 2.00 -18.73 -12.01
N ALA A 451 1.76 -19.05 -10.74
CA ALA A 451 0.70 -19.95 -10.32
C ALA A 451 -0.72 -19.34 -10.46
N CYS A 452 -0.86 -18.02 -10.46
CA CYS A 452 -2.13 -17.30 -10.63
C CYS A 452 -2.49 -17.06 -12.11
N GLY A 453 -2.04 -17.93 -13.02
CA GLY A 453 -2.31 -17.80 -14.46
C GLY A 453 -1.53 -16.68 -15.15
N ALA A 454 -0.49 -16.13 -14.51
CA ALA A 454 0.43 -15.22 -15.18
C ALA A 454 1.37 -16.03 -16.11
N HIS A 455 1.18 -15.94 -17.43
CA HIS A 455 2.06 -16.62 -18.40
C HIS A 455 3.27 -15.75 -18.81
N GLY A 456 4.44 -16.00 -18.21
CA GLY A 456 5.69 -15.23 -18.37
C GLY A 456 6.23 -14.69 -17.03
N ARG A 457 7.15 -13.71 -17.03
CA ARG A 457 7.64 -13.04 -15.78
C ARG A 457 6.98 -11.68 -15.57
N LEU A 458 6.85 -11.22 -14.32
CA LEU A 458 6.30 -9.87 -14.03
C LEU A 458 7.11 -8.73 -14.67
N SER A 459 8.33 -9.04 -15.10
CA SER A 459 9.18 -8.14 -15.86
C SER A 459 8.89 -8.06 -17.36
N ASP A 460 8.00 -8.89 -17.92
CA ASP A 460 7.80 -8.99 -19.37
C ASP A 460 6.73 -8.00 -19.85
N SER A 461 6.91 -7.43 -21.04
CA SER A 461 5.97 -6.46 -21.66
C SER A 461 4.67 -7.08 -22.16
N ALA A 462 4.58 -8.41 -22.24
CA ALA A 462 3.41 -9.15 -22.70
C ALA A 462 2.22 -9.15 -21.71
N PHE A 463 2.45 -8.63 -20.51
CA PHE A 463 1.50 -8.62 -19.40
C PHE A 463 0.88 -7.26 -19.11
N ASP A 464 0.94 -6.36 -20.07
CA ASP A 464 0.24 -5.06 -20.09
C ASP A 464 -1.29 -5.25 -20.29
N PHE A 465 -1.86 -6.29 -19.66
CA PHE A 465 -3.21 -6.83 -19.91
C PHE A 465 -4.31 -5.83 -19.56
N MET A 466 -4.05 -4.90 -18.64
CA MET A 466 -5.02 -3.87 -18.25
C MET A 466 -5.14 -2.71 -19.27
N LYS A 467 -4.35 -2.69 -20.35
CA LYS A 467 -4.50 -1.69 -21.42
C LYS A 467 -5.44 -2.09 -22.55
N LYS A 468 -5.77 -3.37 -22.71
CA LYS A 468 -6.43 -3.85 -23.95
C LYS A 468 -7.90 -4.21 -23.83
N ASP A 469 -8.40 -4.54 -22.64
CA ASP A 469 -9.82 -4.94 -22.48
C ASP A 469 -10.61 -3.84 -21.76
N ASN A 470 -10.87 -2.75 -22.49
CA ASN A 470 -11.77 -1.69 -22.07
C ASN A 470 -13.22 -2.07 -22.43
N PRO A 471 -14.15 -2.25 -21.47
CA PRO A 471 -15.56 -2.48 -21.79
C PRO A 471 -16.26 -1.26 -22.42
N PHE A 472 -15.62 -0.07 -22.49
CA PHE A 472 -16.12 1.06 -23.26
C PHE A 472 -15.92 0.93 -24.79
N ASP A 473 -15.11 -0.03 -25.27
CA ASP A 473 -14.95 -0.28 -26.72
C ASP A 473 -16.10 -1.14 -27.31
N LEU A 474 -16.95 -1.72 -26.47
CA LEU A 474 -18.14 -2.48 -26.91
C LEU A 474 -19.37 -1.60 -27.21
N GLN A 475 -19.24 -0.27 -27.14
CA GLN A 475 -20.28 0.67 -27.58
C GLN A 475 -19.92 1.48 -28.83
N ALA A 476 -18.80 1.20 -29.50
CA ALA A 476 -18.46 1.77 -30.81
C ALA A 476 -19.19 1.07 -31.98
N GLY A 477 -20.47 0.72 -31.78
CA GLY A 477 -21.35 0.12 -32.80
C GLY A 477 -22.24 1.13 -33.52
N ALA A 478 -22.16 2.42 -33.20
CA ALA A 478 -22.84 3.48 -33.93
C ALA A 478 -21.82 4.17 -34.85
N GLY A 479 -21.97 3.96 -36.17
CA GLY A 479 -21.17 4.66 -37.18
C GLY A 479 -21.24 6.19 -37.02
N PRO A 480 -20.24 6.90 -37.56
CA PRO A 480 -20.13 8.35 -37.38
C PRO A 480 -21.35 9.06 -37.95
N VAL A 481 -22.08 9.76 -37.09
CA VAL A 481 -23.08 10.75 -37.50
C VAL A 481 -22.32 12.00 -37.94
N GLU A 482 -22.24 12.21 -39.25
CA GLU A 482 -21.72 13.45 -39.83
C GLU A 482 -22.63 14.63 -39.43
N CYS A 483 -22.13 15.53 -38.60
CA CYS A 483 -22.71 16.86 -38.44
C CYS A 483 -22.01 17.81 -39.41
N THR A 484 -22.63 18.08 -40.55
CA THR A 484 -22.30 19.24 -41.41
C THR A 484 -22.70 20.55 -40.73
N PRO A 485 -21.95 21.64 -40.93
CA PRO A 485 -22.19 22.91 -40.26
C PRO A 485 -23.32 23.69 -40.93
N GLN A 486 -24.29 24.15 -40.13
CA GLN A 486 -25.03 25.40 -40.36
C GLN A 486 -25.20 26.13 -39.03
#